data_AF-A0A969CD73-F1
#
_entry.id   AF-A0A969CD73-F1
#
_cell.length_a   1.000
_cell.length_b   1.000
_cell.length_c   1.000
_cell.angle_alpha   90.00
_cell.angle_beta   90.00
_cell.angle_gamma   90.00
#
_symmetry.space_group_name_H-M   'P 1'
#
loop_
_entity.id
_entity.type
_entity.pdbx_description
1 polymer ?
#
loop_
_entity_poly.entity_id
_entity_poly.type
_entity_poly.pdbx_seq_one_letter_code
_entity_poly.pdbx_strand_id
1 'polypeptide(L)'
;MRFYLLIILARVPAAIFVGSLAFSPIGNLFAVGFDNRENAGNAGAILRFNGATGDPLPAAGKENAIFVSPDSKLQRPIGIAFFPNDAKLVEKWNFTAANYPIAHQGLNNLNLDVNYKYREGIQNFQYPDFVPIYKAIDSYLANYPNETDFWEIVNKI
;
A
#
# COMPACT_ATOMS: atom_id res chain seq x y z
N MET A 1 14.25 -5.16 23.92
CA MET A 1 13.37 -5.60 22.82
C MET A 1 13.65 -7.07 22.54
N ARG A 2 12.69 -7.97 22.77
CA ARG A 2 12.87 -9.41 22.54
C ARG A 2 12.42 -9.72 21.11
N PHE A 3 13.33 -10.22 20.29
CA PHE A 3 12.99 -10.78 18.99
C PHE A 3 12.66 -12.27 19.20
N TYR A 4 11.43 -12.67 18.88
CA TYR A 4 11.09 -14.08 18.81
C TYR A 4 11.45 -14.58 17.42
N LEU A 5 12.48 -15.42 17.34
CA LEU A 5 12.77 -16.20 16.14
C LEU A 5 11.77 -17.35 16.10
N LEU A 6 10.69 -17.20 15.32
CA LEU A 6 9.77 -18.29 15.05
C LEU A 6 10.41 -19.24 14.02
N ILE A 7 11.11 -20.26 14.52
CA ILE A 7 11.56 -21.38 13.70
C ILE A 7 10.39 -22.36 13.58
N ILE A 8 9.72 -22.38 12.44
CA ILE A 8 8.78 -23.46 12.12
C ILE A 8 9.62 -24.69 11.78
N LEU A 9 9.92 -25.49 12.78
CA LEU A 9 10.42 -26.85 12.56
C LEU A 9 9.24 -27.67 12.06
N ALA A 10 9.16 -27.90 10.74
CA ALA A 10 8.28 -28.92 10.20
C ALA A 10 8.67 -30.26 10.82
N ARG A 11 7.90 -30.72 11.82
CA ARG A 11 8.13 -31.99 12.54
C ARG A 11 7.80 -33.23 11.69
N VAL A 12 7.40 -33.03 10.44
CA VAL A 12 7.10 -34.06 9.45
C VAL A 12 7.96 -33.74 8.22
N PRO A 13 8.68 -34.71 7.63
CA PRO A 13 9.38 -34.49 6.38
C PRO A 13 8.33 -34.15 5.31
N ALA A 14 8.20 -32.87 5.02
CA ALA A 14 7.41 -32.41 3.91
C ALA A 14 8.41 -32.11 2.79
N ALA A 15 8.37 -32.89 1.70
CA ALA A 15 9.14 -32.59 0.49
C ALA A 15 8.52 -31.38 -0.22
N ILE A 16 8.60 -30.21 0.44
CA ILE A 16 8.04 -28.95 -0.01
C ILE A 16 9.18 -27.94 0.04
N PHE A 17 9.63 -27.47 -1.12
CA PHE A 17 10.49 -26.29 -1.18
C PHE A 17 9.71 -25.13 -0.54
N VAL A 18 10.19 -24.59 0.58
CA VAL A 18 9.56 -23.40 1.17
C VAL A 18 9.85 -22.24 0.23
N GLY A 19 8.84 -21.78 -0.50
CA GLY A 19 8.97 -20.67 -1.46
C GLY A 19 8.99 -19.32 -0.75
N SER A 20 7.86 -18.95 -0.15
CA SER A 20 7.67 -17.65 0.52
C SER A 20 6.80 -17.80 1.76
N LEU A 21 7.10 -16.96 2.75
CA LEU A 21 6.32 -16.72 3.95
C LEU A 21 5.91 -15.25 4.00
N ALA A 22 4.65 -14.96 4.33
CA ALA A 22 4.17 -13.60 4.47
C ALA A 22 3.15 -13.50 5.60
N PHE A 23 3.31 -12.49 6.46
CA PHE A 23 2.27 -12.12 7.42
C PHE A 23 1.24 -11.21 6.75
N SER A 24 -0.04 -11.50 6.96
CA SER A 24 -1.10 -10.58 6.58
C SER A 24 -1.22 -9.44 7.60
N PRO A 25 -1.85 -8.31 7.22
CA PRO A 25 -2.09 -7.18 8.13
C PRO A 25 -2.88 -7.54 9.40
N ILE A 26 -3.67 -8.62 9.36
CA ILE A 26 -4.46 -9.12 10.51
C ILE A 26 -3.73 -10.19 11.33
N GLY A 27 -2.42 -10.38 11.09
CA GLY A 27 -1.57 -11.25 11.91
C GLY A 27 -1.66 -12.75 11.59
N ASN A 28 -2.20 -13.14 10.44
CA ASN A 28 -2.13 -14.53 9.97
C ASN A 28 -0.83 -14.75 9.20
N LEU A 29 -0.21 -15.93 9.35
CA LEU A 29 0.95 -16.33 8.57
C LEU A 29 0.50 -17.15 7.36
N PHE A 30 1.00 -16.80 6.18
CA PHE A 30 0.77 -17.53 4.95
C PHE A 30 2.06 -18.13 4.42
N ALA A 31 1.95 -19.32 3.86
CA ALA A 31 3.06 -20.03 3.23
C ALA A 31 2.66 -20.56 1.85
N VAL A 32 3.61 -20.55 0.94
CA VAL A 32 3.49 -21.29 -0.32
C VAL A 32 3.71 -22.78 -0.04
N GLY A 33 2.79 -23.62 -0.51
CA GLY A 33 2.93 -25.08 -0.54
C GLY A 33 2.91 -25.62 -1.98
N PHE A 34 3.37 -26.85 -2.16
CA PHE A 34 3.35 -27.56 -3.44
C PHE A 34 2.82 -28.97 -3.25
N ASP A 35 1.98 -29.42 -4.18
CA ASP A 35 1.56 -30.82 -4.27
C ASP A 35 2.70 -31.65 -4.85
N ASN A 36 3.28 -32.48 -3.99
CA ASN A 36 4.45 -33.30 -4.28
C ASN A 36 4.10 -34.77 -4.57
N ARG A 37 2.81 -35.09 -4.72
CA ARG A 37 2.39 -36.42 -5.15
C ARG A 37 2.89 -36.69 -6.56
N GLU A 38 3.16 -37.96 -6.86
CA GLU A 38 3.57 -38.38 -8.19
C GLU A 38 2.57 -37.88 -9.24
N ASN A 39 3.08 -37.33 -10.35
CA ASN A 39 2.28 -36.76 -11.44
C ASN A 39 1.43 -35.52 -11.09
N ALA A 40 1.57 -34.92 -9.91
CA ALA A 40 0.83 -33.70 -9.53
C ALA A 40 1.37 -32.40 -10.14
N GLY A 41 2.49 -32.45 -10.87
CA GLY A 41 3.06 -31.31 -11.58
C GLY A 41 3.56 -30.17 -10.68
N ASN A 42 3.74 -30.40 -9.38
CA ASN A 42 4.04 -29.35 -8.40
C ASN A 42 3.00 -28.22 -8.37
N ALA A 43 1.70 -28.58 -8.49
CA ALA A 43 0.61 -27.62 -8.33
C ALA A 43 0.73 -26.90 -6.98
N GLY A 44 0.75 -25.57 -7.03
CA GLY A 44 0.92 -24.73 -5.86
C GLY A 44 -0.35 -24.63 -5.04
N ALA A 45 -0.17 -24.51 -3.74
CA ALA A 45 -1.21 -24.29 -2.74
C ALA A 45 -0.83 -23.10 -1.85
N ILE A 46 -1.83 -22.52 -1.20
CA ILE A 46 -1.60 -21.51 -0.15
C ILE A 46 -1.99 -22.10 1.18
N LEU A 47 -1.07 -22.07 2.13
CA LEU A 47 -1.28 -22.48 3.50
C LEU A 47 -1.49 -21.25 4.39
N ARG A 48 -2.32 -21.36 5.41
CA ARG A 48 -2.61 -20.29 6.38
C ARG A 48 -2.54 -20.83 7.80
N PHE A 49 -1.90 -20.06 8.66
CA PHE A 49 -1.70 -20.34 10.06
C PHE A 49 -2.04 -19.09 10.89
N ASN A 50 -2.36 -19.30 12.15
CA ASN A 50 -2.36 -18.24 13.16
C ASN A 50 -0.91 -17.74 13.29
N GLY A 51 -0.67 -16.45 13.07
CA GLY A 51 0.70 -15.93 13.07
C GLY A 51 1.35 -15.83 14.45
N ALA A 52 0.55 -15.90 15.53
CA ALA A 52 1.04 -15.87 16.90
C ALA A 52 1.31 -17.28 17.46
N THR A 53 0.42 -18.24 17.18
CA THR A 53 0.51 -19.60 17.74
C THR A 53 1.11 -20.63 16.78
N GLY A 54 1.06 -20.36 15.48
CA GLY A 54 1.43 -21.32 14.43
C GLY A 54 0.36 -22.37 14.14
N ASP A 55 -0.81 -22.30 14.79
CA ASP A 55 -1.89 -23.26 14.56
C ASP A 55 -2.45 -23.16 13.12
N PRO A 56 -2.79 -24.28 12.47
CA PRO A 56 -3.37 -24.26 11.13
C PRO A 56 -4.74 -23.57 11.12
N LEU A 57 -4.97 -22.70 10.12
CA LEU A 57 -6.24 -21.98 9.91
C LEU A 57 -6.77 -22.23 8.48
N PRO A 58 -7.39 -23.39 8.20
CA PRO A 58 -7.87 -23.73 6.87
C PRO A 58 -8.96 -22.78 6.36
N ALA A 59 -9.22 -22.80 5.05
CA ALA A 59 -10.44 -22.25 4.49
C ALA A 59 -11.66 -23.12 4.84
N ALA A 60 -12.87 -22.56 4.72
CA ALA A 60 -14.10 -23.31 4.99
C ALA A 60 -14.16 -24.59 4.14
N GLY A 61 -14.45 -25.73 4.80
CA GLY A 61 -14.49 -27.04 4.14
C GLY A 61 -13.12 -27.61 3.75
N LYS A 62 -12.02 -27.04 4.27
CA LYS A 62 -10.66 -27.57 4.10
C LYS A 62 -10.11 -28.03 5.45
N GLU A 63 -9.18 -28.97 5.39
CA GLU A 63 -8.46 -29.47 6.56
C GLU A 63 -7.02 -28.97 6.56
N ASN A 64 -6.33 -29.20 7.68
CA ASN A 64 -4.95 -28.76 7.89
C ASN A 64 -4.80 -27.25 7.69
N ALA A 65 -3.66 -26.77 7.21
CA ALA A 65 -3.44 -25.36 6.94
C ALA A 65 -3.96 -24.90 5.56
N ILE A 66 -4.72 -25.72 4.81
CA ILE A 66 -5.04 -25.41 3.41
C ILE A 66 -6.01 -24.23 3.31
N PHE A 67 -5.53 -23.12 2.76
CA PHE A 67 -6.34 -21.94 2.45
C PHE A 67 -6.76 -21.92 0.97
N VAL A 68 -5.82 -22.22 0.06
CA VAL A 68 -6.08 -22.46 -1.37
C VAL A 68 -5.56 -23.86 -1.70
N SER A 69 -6.44 -24.71 -2.23
CA SER A 69 -6.06 -26.06 -2.64
C SER A 69 -5.06 -26.05 -3.82
N PRO A 70 -4.24 -27.11 -3.98
CA PRO A 70 -3.43 -27.28 -5.18
C PRO A 70 -4.27 -27.11 -6.45
N ASP A 71 -3.84 -26.20 -7.32
CA ASP A 71 -4.53 -25.87 -8.57
C ASP A 71 -3.53 -25.75 -9.72
N SER A 72 -3.91 -26.24 -10.91
CA SER A 72 -3.06 -26.19 -12.10
C SER A 72 -2.80 -24.77 -12.60
N LYS A 73 -3.57 -23.77 -12.16
CA LYS A 73 -3.36 -22.34 -12.43
C LYS A 73 -2.37 -21.69 -11.47
N LEU A 74 -2.11 -22.30 -10.33
CA LEU A 74 -1.14 -21.81 -9.34
C LEU A 74 0.16 -22.60 -9.47
N GLN A 75 0.88 -22.42 -10.56
CA GLN A 75 2.13 -23.15 -10.81
C GLN A 75 3.32 -22.43 -10.20
N ARG A 76 4.04 -23.10 -9.30
CA ARG A 76 5.29 -22.60 -8.71
C ARG A 76 5.24 -21.14 -8.18
N PRO A 77 4.23 -20.72 -7.38
CA PRO A 77 4.25 -19.41 -6.75
C PRO A 77 5.57 -19.17 -5.99
N ILE A 78 6.17 -18.00 -6.19
CA ILE A 78 7.44 -17.60 -5.55
C ILE A 78 7.26 -16.56 -4.45
N GLY A 79 6.05 -16.03 -4.26
CA GLY A 79 5.79 -14.93 -3.35
C GLY A 79 4.31 -14.78 -2.99
N ILE A 80 4.05 -14.19 -1.82
CA ILE A 80 2.74 -13.75 -1.38
C ILE A 80 2.86 -12.27 -1.01
N ALA A 81 2.05 -11.42 -1.63
CA ALA A 81 1.96 -10.01 -1.29
C ALA A 81 0.57 -9.71 -0.74
N PHE A 82 0.52 -9.02 0.39
CA PHE A 82 -0.72 -8.47 0.93
C PHE A 82 -0.83 -7.02 0.49
N PHE A 83 -1.91 -6.72 -0.21
CA PHE A 83 -2.41 -5.36 -0.28
C PHE A 83 -3.29 -5.18 0.95
N PRO A 84 -3.14 -4.08 1.71
CA PRO A 84 -4.02 -3.87 2.84
C PRO A 84 -5.44 -3.71 2.28
N ASN A 85 -6.33 -4.67 2.55
CA ASN A 85 -7.74 -4.61 2.14
C ASN A 85 -8.44 -3.36 2.71
N ASP A 86 -7.86 -2.77 3.76
CA ASP A 86 -8.33 -1.53 4.39
C ASP A 86 -7.55 -0.28 3.95
N ALA A 87 -6.44 -0.44 3.21
CA ALA A 87 -5.82 0.69 2.54
C ALA A 87 -6.59 0.92 1.26
N LYS A 88 -7.67 1.70 1.38
CA LYS A 88 -8.18 2.43 0.23
C LYS A 88 -6.98 3.15 -0.38
N LEU A 89 -6.53 2.72 -1.56
CA LEU A 89 -5.48 3.43 -2.27
C LEU A 89 -6.06 4.80 -2.58
N VAL A 90 -5.64 5.80 -1.80
CA VAL A 90 -6.02 7.18 -2.03
C VAL A 90 -5.00 7.72 -3.00
N GLU A 91 -5.43 7.82 -4.24
CA GLU A 91 -4.67 8.54 -5.23
C GLU A 91 -4.66 10.02 -4.82
N LYS A 92 -3.47 10.59 -4.67
CA LYS A 92 -3.26 11.99 -4.36
C LYS A 92 -1.95 12.47 -4.95
N TRP A 93 -1.85 13.78 -5.15
CA TRP A 93 -0.60 14.46 -5.42
C TRP A 93 -0.43 15.63 -4.45
N ASN A 94 0.81 16.03 -4.22
CA ASN A 94 1.13 17.21 -3.43
C ASN A 94 2.41 17.87 -3.96
N PHE A 95 2.55 19.16 -3.65
CA PHE A 95 3.81 19.87 -3.75
C PHE A 95 3.86 20.97 -2.70
N THR A 96 5.07 21.42 -2.41
CA THR A 96 5.32 22.53 -1.48
C THR A 96 6.10 23.63 -2.18
N ALA A 97 5.80 24.87 -1.82
CA ALA A 97 6.61 26.03 -2.18
C ALA A 97 6.95 26.79 -0.90
N ALA A 98 8.17 26.58 -0.42
CA ALA A 98 8.68 27.22 0.79
C ALA A 98 9.24 28.62 0.46
N ASN A 99 9.01 29.58 1.35
CA ASN A 99 9.49 30.96 1.23
C ASN A 99 9.18 31.62 -0.12
N TYR A 100 7.97 31.39 -0.66
CA TYR A 100 7.53 31.96 -1.91
C TYR A 100 7.36 33.48 -1.78
N PRO A 101 8.14 34.31 -2.52
CA PRO A 101 8.09 35.75 -2.39
C PRO A 101 6.84 36.31 -3.08
N ILE A 102 6.11 37.19 -2.40
CA ILE A 102 4.96 37.92 -2.94
C ILE A 102 5.10 39.42 -2.67
N ALA A 103 4.80 40.23 -3.69
CA ALA A 103 4.87 41.68 -3.64
C ALA A 103 3.50 42.28 -3.26
N HIS A 104 3.02 41.98 -2.06
CA HIS A 104 1.75 42.48 -1.54
C HIS A 104 2.00 43.16 -0.19
N GLN A 105 1.73 44.46 -0.09
CA GLN A 105 1.96 45.29 1.10
C GLN A 105 3.40 45.25 1.63
N GLY A 106 4.37 45.10 0.71
CA GLY A 106 5.78 44.86 1.01
C GLY A 106 6.27 43.54 0.41
N LEU A 107 7.49 43.14 0.76
CA LEU A 107 8.01 41.81 0.44
C LEU A 107 7.62 40.85 1.54
N ASN A 108 6.70 39.93 1.22
CA ASN A 108 6.26 38.88 2.12
C ASN A 108 6.67 37.52 1.56
N ASN A 109 6.88 36.54 2.45
CA ASN A 109 7.19 35.16 2.08
C ASN A 109 6.08 34.23 2.54
N LEU A 110 5.58 33.40 1.64
CA LEU A 110 4.55 32.41 1.92
C LEU A 110 5.15 31.00 1.95
N ASN A 111 4.69 30.17 2.88
CA ASN A 111 4.92 28.74 2.84
C ASN A 111 3.62 28.07 2.37
N LEU A 112 3.68 27.46 1.20
CA LEU A 112 2.52 26.85 0.55
C LEU A 112 2.66 25.34 0.59
N ASP A 113 1.60 24.68 1.04
CA ASP A 113 1.41 23.24 0.94
C ASP A 113 0.13 22.97 0.16
N VAL A 114 0.27 22.40 -1.03
CA VAL A 114 -0.84 22.13 -1.93
C VAL A 114 -1.06 20.63 -1.99
N ASN A 115 -2.23 20.21 -1.53
CA ASN A 115 -2.64 18.82 -1.51
C ASN A 115 -3.89 18.64 -2.38
N TYR A 116 -3.84 17.66 -3.27
CA TYR A 116 -4.97 17.33 -4.13
C TYR A 116 -5.23 15.84 -4.10
N LYS A 117 -6.48 15.49 -3.81
CA LYS A 117 -6.96 14.12 -3.78
C LYS A 117 -7.78 13.86 -5.03
N TYR A 118 -7.44 12.80 -5.77
CA TYR A 118 -8.23 12.44 -6.94
C TYR A 118 -9.57 11.85 -6.52
N ARG A 119 -10.55 11.94 -7.44
CA ARG A 119 -11.79 11.18 -7.31
C ARG A 119 -11.46 9.70 -7.43
N GLU A 120 -12.18 8.87 -6.67
CA GLU A 120 -12.01 7.43 -6.73
C GLU A 120 -12.49 6.88 -8.08
N GLY A 121 -11.76 5.89 -8.61
CA GLY A 121 -12.14 5.17 -9.82
C GLY A 121 -12.01 5.97 -11.12
N ILE A 122 -11.10 6.96 -11.16
CA ILE A 122 -10.81 7.69 -12.40
C ILE A 122 -10.12 6.79 -13.42
N GLN A 123 -10.47 6.97 -14.69
CA GLN A 123 -9.84 6.31 -15.83
C GLN A 123 -8.54 7.03 -16.20
N ASN A 124 -7.62 6.34 -16.89
CA ASN A 124 -6.27 6.87 -17.17
C ASN A 124 -6.26 8.23 -17.89
N PHE A 125 -7.25 8.52 -18.74
CA PHE A 125 -7.34 9.82 -19.43
C PHE A 125 -7.90 10.96 -18.56
N GLN A 126 -8.41 10.64 -17.37
CA GLN A 126 -8.98 11.61 -16.42
C GLN A 126 -7.93 12.12 -15.44
N TYR A 127 -6.70 11.60 -15.48
CA TYR A 127 -5.60 12.15 -14.69
C TYR A 127 -5.28 13.56 -15.20
N PRO A 128 -5.40 14.60 -14.36
CA PRO A 128 -5.07 15.96 -14.74
C PRO A 128 -3.56 16.09 -14.96
N ASP A 129 -3.19 16.93 -15.92
CA ASP A 129 -1.83 17.46 -15.98
C ASP A 129 -1.61 18.41 -14.80
N PHE A 130 -0.61 18.12 -13.97
CA PHE A 130 -0.29 18.92 -12.78
C PHE A 130 0.50 20.19 -13.14
N VAL A 131 1.16 20.24 -14.29
CA VAL A 131 2.01 21.38 -14.70
C VAL A 131 1.18 22.66 -14.87
N PRO A 132 0.01 22.66 -15.55
CA PRO A 132 -0.85 23.83 -15.63
C PRO A 132 -1.33 24.33 -14.27
N ILE A 133 -1.61 23.43 -13.32
CA ILE A 133 -2.08 23.80 -11.98
C ILE A 133 -0.98 24.56 -11.22
N TYR A 134 0.24 24.03 -11.23
CA TYR A 134 1.40 24.73 -10.66
C TYR A 134 1.60 26.11 -11.29
N LYS A 135 1.60 26.19 -12.63
CA LYS A 135 1.79 27.45 -13.35
C LYS A 135 0.69 28.48 -13.07
N ALA A 136 -0.55 28.03 -12.90
CA ALA A 136 -1.67 28.90 -12.56
C ALA A 136 -1.49 29.51 -11.16
N ILE A 137 -1.11 28.68 -10.18
CA ILE A 137 -0.83 29.15 -8.81
C ILE A 137 0.33 30.15 -8.81
N ASP A 138 1.43 29.80 -9.48
CA ASP A 138 2.60 30.67 -9.61
C ASP A 138 2.25 32.01 -10.28
N SER A 139 1.56 31.98 -11.42
CA SER A 139 1.14 33.21 -12.11
C SER A 139 0.16 34.05 -11.29
N TYR A 140 -0.74 33.43 -10.54
CA TYR A 140 -1.68 34.14 -9.69
C TYR A 140 -0.97 34.87 -8.54
N LEU A 141 -0.07 34.18 -7.84
CA LEU A 141 0.65 34.74 -6.70
C LEU A 141 1.68 35.80 -7.13
N ALA A 142 2.38 35.59 -8.24
CA ALA A 142 3.33 36.56 -8.78
C ALA A 142 2.67 37.86 -9.26
N ASN A 143 1.43 37.78 -9.75
CA ASN A 143 0.67 38.93 -10.26
C ASN A 143 -0.45 39.36 -9.32
N TYR A 144 -0.45 38.89 -8.07
CA TYR A 144 -1.48 39.25 -7.11
C TYR A 144 -1.43 40.76 -6.86
N PRO A 145 -2.56 41.47 -6.95
CA PRO A 145 -2.54 42.93 -6.93
C PRO A 145 -2.13 43.45 -5.55
N ASN A 146 -1.33 44.52 -5.56
CA ASN A 146 -0.88 45.19 -4.35
C ASN A 146 -1.93 46.22 -3.91
N GLU A 147 -3.04 45.73 -3.38
CA GLU A 147 -4.19 46.52 -2.95
C GLU A 147 -4.13 46.86 -1.45
N THR A 148 -5.06 47.70 -0.98
CA THR A 148 -5.19 48.09 0.43
C THR A 148 -5.82 47.00 1.32
N ASP A 149 -6.01 45.81 0.78
CA ASP A 149 -6.74 44.71 1.39
C ASP A 149 -5.89 44.01 2.45
N PHE A 150 -6.45 43.76 3.63
CA PHE A 150 -5.75 43.02 4.69
C PHE A 150 -6.01 41.53 4.55
N TRP A 151 -4.95 40.72 4.50
CA TRP A 151 -5.09 39.27 4.54
C TRP A 151 -5.48 38.85 5.96
N GLU A 152 -6.68 38.29 6.11
CA GLU A 152 -7.11 37.72 7.38
C GLU A 152 -6.45 36.34 7.56
N ILE A 153 -5.68 36.15 8.64
CA ILE A 153 -5.20 34.83 9.03
C ILE A 153 -6.41 34.04 9.52
N VAL A 154 -7.00 33.21 8.66
CA VAL A 154 -8.21 32.42 8.99
C VAL A 154 -7.92 31.20 9.86
N ASN A 155 -6.67 31.00 10.27
CA ASN A 155 -6.29 29.93 11.20
C ASN A 155 -6.26 30.47 12.65
N LYS A 156 -7.43 30.66 13.26
CA LYS A 156 -7.55 30.64 14.73
C LYS A 156 -7.95 29.23 15.15
N ILE A 157 -7.14 28.67 16.04
CA ILE A 157 -7.30 27.36 16.70
C ILE A 157 -8.59 27.34 17.51
#